data_AF-A0A2A4EAG8-F1
#
_entry.id   AF-A0A2A4EAG8-F1
#
_cell.length_a   1.000
_cell.length_b   1.000
_cell.length_c   1.000
_cell.angle_alpha   90.00
_cell.angle_beta   90.00
_cell.angle_gamma   90.00
#
_symmetry.space_group_name_H-M   'P 1'
#
loop_
_entity.id
_entity.type
_entity.pdbx_description
1 polymer ?
#
loop_
_entity_poly.entity_id
_entity_poly.type
_entity_poly.pdbx_seq_one_letter_code
_entity_poly.pdbx_strand_id
1 'polypeptide(L)'
;MVQFHVSTPALGFSAASMTGAVAQFDAQLAQVTAAVNAVVGSTWTGSAADAFLEEWTSFLTSAGVTREALMSIAARLQSGQSTYEGNEAQLTVASRSSNVNIRVPGVGGGNGGAQASAEPAAFEAAEVRAMPADVTIDARVTKGDSA
;
A
#
# COMPACT_ATOMS: atom_id res chain seq x y z
N MET A 1 28.28 -11.80 2.81
CA MET A 1 26.92 -11.31 3.14
C MET A 1 26.14 -11.25 1.86
N VAL A 2 25.02 -11.99 1.75
CA VAL A 2 24.13 -11.91 0.59
C VAL A 2 23.25 -10.69 0.79
N GLN A 3 23.35 -9.69 -0.10
CA GLN A 3 22.40 -8.58 -0.13
C GLN A 3 21.08 -9.11 -0.69
N PHE A 4 20.04 -9.14 0.14
CA PHE A 4 18.68 -9.38 -0.31
C PHE A 4 18.11 -8.05 -0.84
N HIS A 5 18.15 -7.86 -2.15
CA HIS A 5 17.39 -6.78 -2.78
C HIS A 5 15.99 -7.30 -3.12
N VAL A 6 14.96 -6.67 -2.55
CA VAL A 6 13.62 -6.79 -3.12
C VAL A 6 13.61 -5.94 -4.37
N SER A 7 13.33 -6.55 -5.53
CA SER A 7 13.19 -5.81 -6.78
C SER A 7 11.93 -4.94 -6.70
N THR A 8 12.08 -3.69 -6.28
CA THR A 8 11.05 -2.65 -6.29
C THR A 8 10.27 -2.58 -7.62
N PRO A 9 10.90 -2.77 -8.81
CA PRO A 9 10.17 -2.85 -10.07
C PRO A 9 9.15 -4.01 -10.15
N ALA A 10 9.42 -5.14 -9.48
CA ALA A 10 8.52 -6.29 -9.46
C ALA A 10 7.26 -6.03 -8.60
N LEU A 11 7.38 -5.20 -7.55
CA LEU A 11 6.23 -4.78 -6.73
C LEU A 11 5.30 -3.87 -7.53
N GLY A 12 5.85 -2.88 -8.24
CA GLY A 12 5.08 -1.99 -9.11
C GLY A 12 4.38 -2.73 -10.26
N PHE A 13 5.10 -3.66 -10.91
CA PHE A 13 4.49 -4.52 -11.95
C PHE A 13 3.33 -5.35 -11.39
N SER A 14 3.48 -5.93 -10.21
CA SER A 14 2.44 -6.74 -9.57
C SER A 14 1.21 -5.89 -9.21
N ALA A 15 1.40 -4.68 -8.67
CA ALA A 15 0.31 -3.75 -8.37
C ALA A 15 -0.44 -3.31 -9.65
N ALA A 16 0.29 -3.01 -10.72
CA ALA A 16 -0.30 -2.67 -12.02
C ALA A 16 -1.09 -3.85 -12.63
N SER A 17 -0.53 -5.07 -12.55
CA SER A 17 -1.20 -6.30 -13.00
C SER A 17 -2.51 -6.55 -12.22
N MET A 18 -2.50 -6.39 -10.90
CA MET A 18 -3.71 -6.49 -10.07
C MET A 18 -4.76 -5.46 -10.44
N THR A 19 -4.35 -4.21 -10.67
CA THR A 19 -5.27 -3.14 -11.11
C THR A 19 -5.89 -3.44 -12.47
N GLY A 20 -5.10 -3.98 -13.40
CA GLY A 20 -5.59 -4.44 -14.71
C GLY A 20 -6.58 -5.61 -14.60
N ALA A 21 -6.29 -6.59 -13.73
CA ALA A 21 -7.18 -7.71 -13.47
C ALA A 21 -8.53 -7.26 -12.89
N VAL A 22 -8.52 -6.27 -11.99
CA VAL A 22 -9.76 -5.67 -11.45
C VAL A 22 -10.57 -4.98 -12.55
N ALA A 23 -9.93 -4.22 -13.44
CA ALA A 23 -10.63 -3.58 -14.55
C ALA A 23 -11.26 -4.60 -15.52
N GLN A 24 -10.56 -5.71 -15.80
CA GLN A 24 -11.10 -6.79 -16.61
C GLN A 24 -12.28 -7.50 -15.90
N PHE A 25 -12.15 -7.75 -14.60
CA PHE A 25 -13.22 -8.33 -13.79
C PHE A 25 -14.48 -7.45 -13.82
N ASP A 26 -14.33 -6.14 -13.64
CA ASP A 26 -15.44 -5.18 -13.70
C ASP A 26 -16.14 -5.20 -15.06
N ALA A 27 -15.37 -5.25 -16.15
CA ALA A 27 -15.92 -5.31 -17.50
C ALA A 27 -16.74 -6.60 -17.73
N GLN A 28 -16.23 -7.75 -17.28
CA GLN A 28 -16.95 -9.02 -17.36
C GLN A 28 -18.22 -9.01 -16.50
N LEU A 29 -18.13 -8.48 -15.28
CA LEU A 29 -19.27 -8.38 -14.37
C LEU A 29 -20.39 -7.51 -14.96
N ALA A 30 -20.04 -6.38 -15.58
CA ALA A 30 -21.00 -5.51 -16.26
C ALA A 30 -21.70 -6.22 -17.43
N GLN A 31 -20.95 -6.99 -18.23
CA GLN A 31 -21.52 -7.76 -19.35
C GLN A 31 -22.49 -8.83 -18.86
N VAL A 32 -22.13 -9.60 -17.84
CA VAL A 32 -23.02 -10.64 -17.30
C VAL A 32 -24.25 -10.02 -16.66
N THR A 33 -24.09 -8.92 -15.91
CA THR A 33 -25.21 -8.20 -15.31
C THR A 33 -26.20 -7.70 -16.36
N ALA A 34 -25.71 -7.17 -17.49
CA ALA A 34 -26.57 -6.76 -18.59
C ALA A 34 -27.35 -7.95 -19.20
N ALA A 35 -26.70 -9.11 -19.36
CA ALA A 35 -27.35 -10.32 -19.85
C ALA A 35 -28.41 -10.84 -18.88
N VAL A 36 -28.12 -10.87 -17.57
CA VAL A 36 -29.07 -11.25 -16.52
C VAL A 36 -30.30 -10.34 -16.55
N ASN A 37 -30.11 -9.03 -16.58
CA ASN A 37 -31.19 -8.06 -16.61
C ASN A 37 -32.04 -8.13 -17.89
N ALA A 38 -31.47 -8.57 -19.01
CA ALA A 38 -32.21 -8.74 -20.26
C ALA A 38 -33.16 -9.94 -20.21
N VAL A 39 -32.82 -10.99 -19.46
CA VAL A 39 -33.56 -12.25 -19.40
C VAL A 39 -34.55 -12.26 -18.24
N VAL A 40 -34.07 -11.93 -17.04
CA VAL A 40 -34.86 -12.03 -15.82
C VAL A 40 -35.89 -10.91 -15.76
N GLY A 41 -37.15 -11.27 -15.49
CA GLY A 41 -38.27 -10.33 -15.45
C GLY A 41 -38.90 -10.05 -16.82
N SER A 42 -38.21 -10.34 -17.94
CA SER A 42 -38.77 -10.17 -19.29
C SER A 42 -39.30 -11.49 -19.86
N THR A 43 -38.43 -12.49 -19.96
CA THR A 43 -38.67 -13.77 -20.64
C THR A 43 -38.63 -14.94 -19.66
N TRP A 44 -37.99 -14.74 -18.51
CA TRP A 44 -37.96 -15.67 -17.39
C TRP A 44 -38.53 -15.01 -16.13
N THR A 45 -39.66 -15.53 -15.66
CA THR A 45 -40.42 -14.97 -14.52
C THR A 45 -40.89 -16.08 -13.58
N GLY A 46 -41.32 -15.70 -12.38
CA GLY A 46 -41.83 -16.60 -11.35
C GLY A 46 -40.79 -16.93 -10.29
N SER A 47 -41.15 -17.77 -9.32
CA SER A 47 -40.37 -17.99 -8.10
C SER A 47 -38.93 -18.44 -8.32
N ALA A 48 -38.66 -19.21 -9.39
CA ALA A 48 -37.30 -19.61 -9.73
C ALA A 48 -36.44 -18.44 -10.24
N ALA A 49 -37.04 -17.51 -10.97
CA ALA A 49 -36.37 -16.30 -11.44
C ALA A 49 -36.09 -15.34 -10.27
N ASP A 50 -37.04 -15.23 -9.33
CA ASP A 50 -36.88 -14.41 -8.12
C ASP A 50 -35.76 -14.95 -7.22
N ALA A 51 -35.73 -16.27 -6.97
CA ALA A 51 -34.67 -16.91 -6.21
C ALA A 51 -33.29 -16.75 -6.87
N PHE A 52 -33.23 -16.80 -8.21
CA PHE A 52 -32.00 -16.51 -8.93
C PHE A 52 -31.54 -15.05 -8.75
N LEU A 53 -32.44 -14.07 -8.73
CA LEU A 53 -32.07 -12.67 -8.49
C LEU A 53 -31.52 -12.42 -7.09
N GLU A 54 -32.06 -13.14 -6.10
CA GLU A 54 -31.55 -13.09 -4.72
C GLU A 54 -30.10 -13.60 -4.67
N GLU A 55 -29.85 -14.78 -5.22
CA GLU A 55 -28.50 -15.35 -5.31
C GLU A 55 -27.56 -14.49 -6.18
N TRP A 56 -28.06 -13.92 -7.27
CA TRP A 56 -27.31 -13.00 -8.11
C TRP A 56 -26.87 -11.75 -7.33
N THR A 57 -27.74 -11.20 -6.49
CA THR A 57 -27.41 -10.04 -5.63
C THR A 57 -26.36 -10.41 -4.57
N SER A 58 -26.45 -11.61 -4.00
CA SER A 58 -25.44 -12.15 -3.08
C SER A 58 -24.07 -12.32 -3.78
N PHE A 59 -24.09 -12.82 -5.02
CA PHE A 59 -22.91 -12.91 -5.87
C PHE A 59 -22.28 -11.54 -6.13
N LEU A 60 -23.08 -10.52 -6.50
CA LEU A 60 -22.58 -9.15 -6.71
C LEU A 60 -21.93 -8.56 -5.45
N THR A 61 -22.48 -8.87 -4.28
CA THR A 61 -21.90 -8.46 -2.99
C THR A 61 -20.53 -9.11 -2.77
N SER A 62 -20.42 -10.42 -3.02
CA SER A 62 -19.15 -11.17 -2.91
C SER A 62 -18.10 -10.72 -3.93
N ALA A 63 -18.54 -10.36 -5.14
CA ALA A 63 -17.71 -9.74 -6.17
C ALA A 63 -17.13 -8.40 -5.70
N GLY A 64 -17.93 -7.57 -5.03
CA GLY A 64 -17.49 -6.32 -4.41
C GLY A 64 -16.37 -6.52 -3.39
N VAL A 65 -16.53 -7.47 -2.47
CA VAL A 65 -15.51 -7.82 -1.47
C VAL A 65 -14.20 -8.26 -2.14
N THR A 66 -14.29 -9.05 -3.21
CA THR A 66 -13.10 -9.53 -3.96
C THR A 66 -12.37 -8.35 -4.62
N ARG A 67 -13.11 -7.43 -5.23
CA ARG A 67 -12.56 -6.20 -5.83
C ARG A 67 -11.84 -5.35 -4.80
N GLU A 68 -12.47 -5.11 -3.65
CA GLU A 68 -11.86 -4.32 -2.57
C GLU A 68 -10.58 -4.96 -2.04
N ALA A 69 -10.57 -6.28 -1.86
CA ALA A 69 -9.39 -7.02 -1.44
C ALA A 69 -8.23 -6.86 -2.43
N LEU A 70 -8.50 -7.01 -3.73
CA LEU A 70 -7.48 -6.84 -4.78
C LEU A 70 -6.92 -5.41 -4.84
N MET A 71 -7.79 -4.41 -4.75
CA MET A 71 -7.37 -3.00 -4.71
C MET A 71 -6.53 -2.69 -3.46
N SER A 72 -6.91 -3.24 -2.30
CA SER A 72 -6.17 -3.09 -1.05
C SER A 72 -4.76 -3.70 -1.13
N ILE A 73 -4.63 -4.89 -1.74
CA ILE A 73 -3.32 -5.51 -1.97
C ILE A 73 -2.48 -4.66 -2.93
N ALA A 74 -3.04 -4.18 -4.03
CA ALA A 74 -2.34 -3.32 -4.97
C ALA A 74 -1.80 -2.04 -4.30
N ALA A 75 -2.63 -1.38 -3.47
CA ALA A 75 -2.23 -0.19 -2.71
C ALA A 75 -1.09 -0.49 -1.73
N ARG A 76 -1.15 -1.63 -1.03
CA ARG A 76 -0.09 -2.06 -0.10
C ARG A 76 1.23 -2.34 -0.82
N LEU A 77 1.19 -2.95 -2.01
CA LEU A 77 2.38 -3.20 -2.82
C LEU A 77 3.04 -1.88 -3.28
N GLN A 78 2.23 -0.92 -3.72
CA GLN A 78 2.71 0.40 -4.14
C GLN A 78 3.29 1.22 -2.97
N SER A 79 2.65 1.15 -1.79
CA SER A 79 3.18 1.73 -0.56
C SER A 79 4.52 1.08 -0.16
N GLY A 80 4.60 -0.26 -0.24
CA GLY A 80 5.84 -0.99 0.00
C GLY A 80 6.96 -0.56 -0.93
N GLN A 81 6.69 -0.42 -2.22
CA GLN A 81 7.66 0.08 -3.20
C GLN A 81 8.20 1.47 -2.81
N SER A 82 7.30 2.40 -2.47
CA SER A 82 7.67 3.79 -2.10
C SER A 82 8.54 3.83 -0.84
N THR A 83 8.23 3.01 0.16
CA THR A 83 9.03 2.90 1.39
C THR A 83 10.44 2.35 1.11
N TYR A 84 10.56 1.34 0.26
CA TYR A 84 11.87 0.80 -0.15
C TYR A 84 12.70 1.85 -0.88
N GLU A 85 12.12 2.56 -1.85
CA GLU A 85 12.81 3.64 -2.59
C GLU A 85 13.28 4.76 -1.65
N GLY A 86 12.45 5.14 -0.68
CA GLY A 86 12.79 6.13 0.34
C GLY A 86 13.95 5.69 1.25
N ASN A 87 13.91 4.44 1.73
CA ASN A 87 14.97 3.89 2.58
C ASN A 87 16.32 3.81 1.84
N GLU A 88 16.32 3.38 0.59
CA GLU A 88 17.54 3.33 -0.25
C GLU A 88 18.11 4.74 -0.51
N ALA A 89 17.25 5.74 -0.74
CA ALA A 89 17.68 7.12 -0.90
C ALA A 89 18.33 7.67 0.39
N GLN A 90 17.74 7.40 1.55
CA GLN A 90 18.30 7.79 2.85
C GLN A 90 19.62 7.09 3.14
N LEU A 91 19.72 5.79 2.85
CA LEU A 91 20.95 5.02 3.02
C LEU A 91 22.07 5.53 2.09
N THR A 92 21.72 5.91 0.87
CA THR A 92 22.66 6.52 -0.09
C THR A 92 23.17 7.88 0.41
N VAL A 93 22.30 8.71 0.99
CA VAL A 93 22.72 10.01 1.57
C VAL A 93 23.62 9.77 2.79
N ALA A 94 23.20 8.91 3.72
CA ALA A 94 23.94 8.61 4.94
C ALA A 94 25.31 7.99 4.66
N SER A 95 25.41 7.10 3.67
CA SER A 95 26.68 6.50 3.25
C SER A 95 27.63 7.53 2.61
N ARG A 96 27.10 8.49 1.83
CA ARG A 96 27.90 9.59 1.25
C ARG A 96 28.34 10.62 2.28
N SER A 97 27.55 10.86 3.33
CA SER A 97 27.89 11.79 4.41
C SER A 97 28.74 11.16 5.52
N SER A 98 28.91 9.83 5.50
CA SER A 98 29.73 9.11 6.49
C SER A 98 31.21 9.34 6.23
N ASN A 99 31.74 10.42 6.81
CA ASN A 99 33.18 10.58 6.98
C ASN A 99 33.66 9.61 8.05
N VAL A 100 34.30 8.51 7.65
CA VAL A 100 35.00 7.62 8.58
C VAL A 100 36.26 8.35 9.07
N ASN A 101 36.15 9.02 10.21
CA ASN A 101 37.32 9.58 10.89
C ASN A 101 38.09 8.41 11.54
N ILE A 102 38.99 7.80 10.78
CA ILE A 102 39.92 6.79 11.30
C ILE A 102 40.91 7.53 12.21
N ARG A 103 40.58 7.65 13.49
CA ARG A 103 41.60 7.86 14.53
C ARG A 103 42.37 6.56 14.65
N VAL A 104 43.49 6.46 13.94
CA VAL A 104 44.51 5.46 14.22
C VAL A 104 44.98 5.66 15.66
N PRO A 105 44.71 4.74 16.59
CA PRO A 105 45.22 4.85 17.94
C PRO A 105 46.70 4.49 17.89
N GLY A 106 47.59 5.49 18.00
CA GLY A 106 49.01 5.21 18.27
C GLY A 106 50.08 5.90 17.41
N VAL A 107 49.82 7.03 16.75
CA VAL A 107 50.91 7.92 16.29
C VAL A 107 50.82 9.23 17.05
N GLY A 108 51.43 9.24 18.23
CA GLY A 108 51.62 10.45 19.01
C GLY A 108 52.67 11.34 18.38
N GLY A 109 52.32 12.62 18.18
CA GLY A 109 53.26 13.73 18.30
C GLY A 109 53.25 14.73 17.14
N GLY A 110 52.61 15.89 17.35
CA GLY A 110 53.08 17.14 16.73
C GLY A 110 52.02 18.09 16.21
N ASN A 111 51.41 18.87 17.12
CA ASN A 111 50.88 20.24 16.99
C ASN A 111 50.38 20.77 15.63
N GLY A 112 49.14 21.28 15.68
CA GLY A 112 48.83 22.60 15.11
C GLY A 112 47.53 22.66 14.31
N GLY A 113 46.57 23.45 14.81
CA GLY A 113 45.51 24.01 13.97
C GLY A 113 44.12 23.81 14.53
N ALA A 114 43.53 24.91 14.97
CA ALA A 114 42.18 25.04 15.49
C ALA A 114 41.12 24.31 14.65
N GLN A 115 40.26 23.54 15.30
CA GLN A 115 39.03 23.05 14.70
C GLN A 115 37.88 23.39 15.64
N ALA A 116 37.18 24.48 15.30
CA ALA A 116 35.87 24.79 15.84
C ALA A 116 34.98 23.57 15.60
N SER A 117 34.65 22.83 16.65
CA SER A 117 33.78 21.66 16.56
C SER A 117 32.48 22.03 17.23
N ALA A 118 31.46 22.20 16.40
CA ALA A 118 30.08 22.42 16.77
C ALA A 118 29.61 21.35 17.77
N GLU A 119 28.82 21.83 18.73
CA GLU A 119 28.07 21.05 19.70
C GLU A 119 27.26 19.96 18.97
N PRO A 120 27.38 18.68 19.34
CA PRO A 120 26.54 17.64 18.76
C PRO A 120 25.10 17.86 19.25
N ALA A 121 24.20 18.18 18.34
CA ALA A 121 22.77 18.12 18.60
C ALA A 121 22.43 16.70 19.06
N ALA A 122 22.06 16.58 20.33
CA ALA A 122 21.54 15.33 20.89
C ALA A 122 20.26 14.97 20.13
N PHE A 123 20.31 13.89 19.36
CA PHE A 123 19.10 13.26 18.86
C PHE A 123 18.43 12.58 20.06
N GLU A 124 17.44 13.26 20.65
CA GLU A 124 16.42 12.57 21.44
C GLU A 124 15.72 11.60 20.48
N ALA A 125 15.96 10.31 20.69
CA ALA A 125 15.15 9.26 20.13
C ALA A 125 13.75 9.39 20.73
N ALA A 126 12.92 10.25 20.12
CA ALA A 126 11.49 10.25 20.35
C ALA A 126 11.00 8.84 20.03
N GLU A 127 10.68 8.12 21.11
CA GLU A 127 10.14 6.78 21.11
C GLU A 127 9.06 6.69 20.03
N VAL A 128 9.34 5.93 18.96
CA VAL A 128 8.34 5.60 17.94
C VAL A 128 7.32 4.73 18.64
N ARG A 129 6.28 5.36 19.20
CA ARG A 129 5.09 4.66 19.68
C ARG A 129 4.54 3.89 18.49
N ALA A 130 4.60 2.56 18.60
CA ALA A 130 3.85 1.68 17.73
C ALA A 130 2.41 2.19 17.67
N MET A 131 1.92 2.46 16.46
CA MET A 131 0.49 2.74 16.27
C MET A 131 -0.29 1.54 16.79
N PRO A 132 -1.32 1.73 17.62
CA PRO A 132 -2.18 0.64 18.05
C PRO A 132 -2.85 0.01 16.82
N ALA A 133 -2.92 -1.32 16.80
CA ALA A 133 -3.43 -2.11 15.69
C ALA A 133 -4.95 -1.99 15.47
N ASP A 134 -5.65 -1.20 16.27
CA ASP A 134 -7.10 -1.00 16.18
C ASP A 134 -7.42 0.42 15.72
N VAL A 135 -7.36 0.63 14.40
CA VAL A 135 -8.12 1.70 13.74
C VAL A 135 -9.38 1.07 13.19
N THR A 136 -10.41 0.98 14.03
CA THR A 136 -11.77 0.70 13.57
C THR A 136 -12.29 1.97 12.90
N ILE A 137 -12.44 1.94 11.57
CA ILE A 137 -13.08 3.03 10.83
C ILE A 137 -14.59 2.91 11.05
N ASP A 138 -15.11 3.65 12.02
CA ASP A 138 -16.56 3.85 12.15
C ASP A 138 -17.04 4.76 11.01
N ALA A 139 -17.66 4.14 10.00
CA ALA A 139 -18.32 4.87 8.92
C ALA A 139 -19.55 5.60 9.47
N ARG A 140 -19.39 6.85 9.91
CA ARG A 140 -20.52 7.74 10.16
C ARG A 140 -21.10 8.17 8.82
N VAL A 141 -22.17 7.49 8.39
CA VAL A 141 -23.07 7.98 7.34
C VAL A 141 -23.78 9.20 7.89
N THR A 142 -23.30 10.40 7.57
CA THR A 142 -24.10 11.61 7.65
C THR A 142 -25.13 11.56 6.53
N LYS A 143 -26.34 11.13 6.88
CA LYS A 143 -27.54 11.35 6.07
C LYS A 143 -27.69 12.86 5.90
N GLY A 144 -27.41 13.36 4.70
CA GLY A 144 -27.69 14.75 4.35
C GLY A 144 -29.17 15.02 4.57
N ASP A 145 -29.44 15.98 5.44
CA ASP A 145 -30.76 16.57 5.62
C ASP A 145 -31.05 17.40 4.37
N SER A 146 -32.02 16.95 3.58
CA SER A 146 -32.55 17.72 2.45
C SER A 146 -33.68 18.59 2.98
N ALA A 147 -33.43 19.90 3.08
CA ALA A 147 -34.45 20.95 3.09
C ALA A 147 -34.57 21.55 1.69
#